data_AF-A0A8T3UCV5-F1
#
_entry.id   AF-A0A8T3UCV5-F1
#
_cell.length_a   1.000
_cell.length_b   1.000
_cell.length_c   1.000
_cell.angle_alpha   90.00
_cell.angle_beta   90.00
_cell.angle_gamma   90.00
#
_symmetry.space_group_name_H-M   'P 1'
#
loop_
_entity.id
_entity.type
_entity.pdbx_description
1 polymer ?
#
loop_
_entity_poly.entity_id
_entity_poly.type
_entity_poly.pdbx_seq_one_letter_code
_entity_poly.pdbx_strand_id
1 'polypeptide(L)' 'DFERDGLQKVFNISPITYRENYGNGHFFIKMQTAPYMLWKSYSMKFDFRDNSKLNLIEVYAQHTVWE' A
#
# COMPACT_ATOMS: atom_id res chain seq x y z
N ASP A 1 4.33 11.32 -9.46
CA ASP A 1 3.10 10.88 -10.13
C ASP A 1 2.91 9.41 -9.81
N PHE A 2 1.78 9.02 -9.20
CA PHE A 2 1.63 7.68 -8.60
C PHE A 2 1.71 6.56 -9.65
N GLU A 3 1.16 6.79 -10.85
CA GLU A 3 1.20 5.80 -11.94
C GLU A 3 2.61 5.64 -12.54
N ARG A 4 3.38 6.73 -12.58
CA ARG A 4 4.71 6.74 -13.19
C ARG A 4 5.81 6.29 -12.23
N ASP A 5 5.76 6.76 -10.99
CA ASP A 5 6.86 6.61 -10.02
C ASP A 5 6.63 5.46 -9.02
N GLY A 6 5.39 4.98 -8.89
CA GLY A 6 5.00 3.96 -7.91
C GLY A 6 4.90 4.48 -6.48
N LEU A 7 4.07 3.84 -5.66
CA LEU A 7 3.80 4.26 -4.27
C LEU A 7 5.04 4.18 -3.40
N GLN A 8 5.86 3.13 -3.57
CA GLN A 8 7.10 2.95 -2.84
C GLN A 8 7.99 4.20 -2.93
N LYS A 9 8.20 4.70 -4.15
CA LYS A 9 9.09 5.83 -4.44
C LYS A 9 8.46 7.15 -4.02
N VAL A 10 7.16 7.34 -4.24
CA VAL A 10 6.44 8.56 -3.85
C VAL A 10 6.45 8.76 -2.34
N PHE A 11 6.28 7.68 -1.57
CA PHE A 11 6.30 7.73 -0.10
C PHE A 11 7.68 7.50 0.51
N ASN A 12 8.72 7.30 -0.32
CA ASN A 12 10.08 7.03 0.10
C ASN A 12 10.18 5.89 1.15
N ILE A 13 9.48 4.79 0.89
CA ILE A 13 9.46 3.60 1.76
C ILE A 13 10.31 2.48 1.15
N SER A 14 10.98 1.67 1.99
CA SER A 14 11.82 0.57 1.51
C SER A 14 11.49 -0.74 2.24
N PRO A 15 10.30 -1.32 1.99
CA PRO A 15 9.90 -2.59 2.57
C PRO A 15 10.69 -3.76 1.96
N ILE A 16 11.05 -4.75 2.78
CA ILE A 16 11.78 -5.97 2.35
C ILE A 16 11.01 -6.73 1.27
N THR A 17 9.69 -6.84 1.45
CA THR A 17 8.77 -7.41 0.46
C THR A 17 7.57 -6.49 0.35
N TYR A 18 7.09 -6.29 -0.87
CA TYR A 18 5.90 -5.49 -1.11
C TYR A 18 5.20 -5.90 -2.39
N ARG A 19 3.94 -5.50 -2.50
CA ARG A 19 3.14 -5.62 -3.70
C ARG A 19 2.36 -4.34 -3.91
N GLU A 20 2.35 -3.86 -5.14
CA GLU A 20 1.57 -2.71 -5.56
C GLU A 20 0.48 -3.13 -6.55
N ASN A 21 -0.62 -2.39 -6.58
CA ASN A 21 -1.67 -2.54 -7.57
C ASN A 21 -2.21 -1.15 -7.97
N TYR A 22 -2.41 -0.96 -9.28
CA TYR A 22 -2.75 0.31 -9.91
C TYR A 22 -3.86 0.11 -10.92
N GLY A 23 -4.88 0.97 -10.90
CA GLY A 23 -5.86 1.04 -11.96
C GLY A 23 -7.04 1.97 -11.67
N ASN A 24 -7.51 2.71 -12.68
CA ASN A 24 -8.68 3.57 -12.63
C ASN A 24 -8.71 4.53 -11.41
N GLY A 25 -7.57 5.16 -11.09
CA GLY A 25 -7.49 6.06 -9.94
C GLY A 25 -7.42 5.35 -8.58
N HIS A 26 -7.34 4.03 -8.54
CA HIS A 26 -7.12 3.23 -7.34
C HIS A 26 -5.66 2.81 -7.25
N PHE A 27 -5.03 3.10 -6.12
CA PHE A 27 -3.65 2.76 -5.84
C PHE A 27 -3.59 2.03 -4.51
N PHE A 28 -2.88 0.90 -4.51
CA PHE A 28 -2.72 0.07 -3.33
C PHE A 28 -1.28 -0.39 -3.19
N ILE A 29 -0.76 -0.34 -1.95
CA ILE A 29 0.50 -0.97 -1.58
C ILE A 29 0.29 -1.83 -0.33
N LYS A 30 0.80 -3.06 -0.37
CA LYS A 30 0.96 -3.92 0.80
C LYS A 30 2.43 -4.21 1.02
N MET A 31 2.90 -3.97 2.23
CA MET A 31 4.27 -4.18 2.68
C MET A 31 4.34 -5.41 3.59
N GLN A 32 5.53 -6.02 3.63
CA GLN A 32 5.81 -7.22 4.44
C GLN A 32 4.87 -8.37 4.07
N THR A 33 4.84 -8.71 2.78
CA THR A 33 4.00 -9.78 2.22
C THR A 33 4.58 -11.17 2.39
N ALA A 34 5.76 -11.30 2.99
CA ALA A 34 6.39 -12.58 3.24
C ALA A 34 5.50 -13.47 4.14
N PRO A 35 5.42 -14.79 3.87
CA PRO A 35 4.53 -15.70 4.60
C PRO A 35 4.99 -16.00 6.04
N TYR A 36 6.14 -15.48 6.45
CA TYR A 36 6.64 -15.68 7.81
C TYR A 36 5.72 -14.97 8.81
N MET A 37 4.98 -15.75 9.59
CA MET A 37 3.86 -15.33 10.45
C MET A 37 4.25 -14.39 11.61
N LEU A 38 5.52 -13.99 11.71
CA LEU A 38 6.08 -13.13 12.75
C LEU A 38 6.06 -11.64 12.39
N TRP A 39 5.76 -11.28 11.15
CA TRP A 39 5.86 -9.89 10.70
C TRP A 39 4.48 -9.22 10.69
N LYS A 40 4.43 -8.00 11.25
CA LYS A 40 3.30 -7.09 11.01
C LYS A 40 3.27 -6.80 9.50
N SER A 41 2.08 -6.76 8.91
CA SER A 41 1.91 -6.29 7.53
C SER A 41 1.19 -4.95 7.55
N TYR A 42 1.60 -4.07 6.67
CA TYR A 42 1.03 -2.74 6.55
C TYR A 42 0.51 -2.56 5.14
N SER A 43 -0.63 -1.90 4.99
CA SER A 43 -1.15 -1.57 3.66
C SER A 43 -1.74 -0.18 3.63
N MET A 44 -1.60 0.47 2.48
CA MET A 44 -2.18 1.77 2.20
C MET A 44 -2.98 1.70 0.91
N LYS A 45 -4.16 2.31 0.94
CA LYS A 45 -5.07 2.42 -0.20
C LYS A 45 -5.38 3.89 -0.46
N PHE A 46 -5.29 4.29 -1.71
CA PHE A 46 -5.56 5.64 -2.18
C PHE A 46 -6.56 5.55 -3.32
N ASP A 47 -7.69 6.24 -3.17
CA ASP A 47 -8.70 6.34 -4.21
C ASP A 47 -8.80 7.80 -4.67
N PHE A 48 -8.64 8.00 -5.98
CA PHE A 48 -8.78 9.29 -6.65
C PHE A 48 -10.07 9.31 -7.45
N ARG A 49 -10.79 10.43 -7.43
CA ARG A 49 -11.92 10.68 -8.34
C ARG A 49 -11.41 11.10 -9.71
N ASP A 50 -12.27 11.03 -10.72
CA ASP A 50 -12.04 11.37 -12.13
C ASP A 50 -11.32 12.71 -12.38
N ASN A 51 -11.39 13.67 -11.43
CA ASN A 51 -10.69 14.96 -11.52
C ASN A 51 -9.30 14.94 -10.88
N SER A 52 -8.67 13.77 -10.75
CA SER A 52 -7.39 13.56 -10.05
C SER A 52 -7.35 14.07 -8.62
N LYS A 53 -8.53 14.25 -7.99
CA LYS A 53 -8.65 14.66 -6.60
C LYS A 53 -8.67 13.43 -5.72
N LEU A 54 -7.78 13.42 -4.73
CA LEU A 54 -7.77 12.42 -3.68
C LEU A 54 -9.14 12.43 -2.96
N ASN A 55 -9.78 11.28 -2.95
CA ASN A 55 -11.08 11.08 -2.32
C ASN A 55 -10.97 10.31 -1.00
N LEU A 56 -10.08 9.31 -0.95
CA LEU A 56 -9.92 8.46 0.21
C LEU A 56 -8.46 8.03 0.39
N ILE A 57 -8.00 8.05 1.64
CA ILE A 57 -6.79 7.35 2.08
C ILE A 57 -7.19 6.42 3.20
N GLU A 58 -6.81 5.15 3.09
CA GLU A 58 -6.96 4.16 4.15
C GLU A 58 -5.59 3.58 4.47
N VAL A 59 -5.30 3.45 5.76
CA VAL A 59 -4.04 2.87 6.27
C VAL A 59 -4.39 1.75 7.23
N TYR A 60 -3.81 0.58 7.00
CA TYR A 60 -4.07 -0.61 7.78
C TYR A 60 -2.78 -1.19 8.35
N ALA A 61 -2.86 -1.70 9.57
CA ALA A 61 -1.85 -2.54 10.19
C ALA A 61 -2.51 -3.87 10.55
N GLN A 62 -1.89 -4.98 10.15
CA GLN A 62 -2.32 -6.33 10.46
C GLN A 62 -1.19 -7.04 11.20
N HIS A 63 -1.51 -7.70 12.30
CA HIS A 63 -0.59 -8.54 13.04
C HIS A 63 -1.28 -9.86 13.39
N THR A 64 -0.50 -10.95 13.42
CA THR A 64 -0.98 -12.25 13.90
C THR A 64 -0.69 -12.32 15.40
N VAL A 65 -1.69 -12.67 16.20
CA VAL A 65 -1.53 -13.02 17.62
C VAL A 65 -1.59 -14.54 17.71
N TRP A 66 -0.56 -15.14 18.31
CA TRP A 66 -0.59 -16.54 18.69
C TRP A 66 -1.03 -16.64 20.16
N GLU A 67 -1.94 -17.56 20.45
CA GLU A 67 -2.19 -18.06 21.82
C GLU A 67 -1.17 -19.16 22.17
#